data_AF-A0A1S3C1U6-F1
#
_entry.id   AF-A0A1S3C1U6-F1
#
_cell.length_a   1.000
_cell.length_b   1.000
_cell.length_c   1.000
_cell.angle_alpha   90.00
_cell.angle_beta   90.00
_cell.angle_gamma   90.00
#
_symmetry.space_group_name_H-M   'P 1'
#
loop_
_entity.id
_entity.type
_entity.pdbx_description
1 polymer ?
#
loop_
_entity_poly.entity_id
_entity_poly.type
_entity_poly.pdbx_seq_one_letter_code
_entity_poly.pdbx_strand_id
1 'polypeptide(L)'
;MAMASALPLSGVKLATTSQAYMETKAANDTKALLSELSRQFYTLRCVSGTGSSIAIKVHDHSIPRRQQLIAMSLSGVKKRRMVREDTYMLSSGGSILHSPPPKPFSHKLPNCFDSRPLFMKMRNAGAVIHSHSKESYLVTQRNHHQGQIGSIKGISSNISVKAGARGLDNKNQWFPRCIVLDIEGTTTPISFVTDVLFSYARDNVEKHLILTYETGETQDDIKLLRSQVEEDLEKGVAGAVPIPPDNAGKEEVIAAVVANVEGMIKADRKITALKQLQGHIWRTGFSGNELEGVVFDDVPEALERWHASGIKMYIYSSGSRLAQRLIFGKTNYGDLRKYLSGFFDTAVGNKRETSSYVEISESVGVDSPSEILFITDVCQEAKAAKAAGLQVAISIRPGNGPLPDNHGFQTITSFSEI
;
A
#
# COMPACT_ATOMS: atom_id res chain seq x y z
N MET A 1 -39.62 -54.83 15.04
CA MET A 1 -40.26 -53.83 15.91
C MET A 1 -39.22 -53.29 16.86
N ALA A 2 -39.24 -51.98 17.06
CA ALA A 2 -38.23 -51.14 17.71
C ALA A 2 -37.99 -51.45 19.20
N MET A 3 -36.82 -51.07 19.71
CA MET A 3 -36.67 -50.15 20.86
C MET A 3 -35.20 -49.86 21.17
N ALA A 4 -34.92 -48.57 21.39
CA ALA A 4 -33.87 -47.95 22.21
C ALA A 4 -32.40 -48.13 21.75
N SER A 5 -31.52 -47.13 21.81
CA SER A 5 -31.39 -46.13 22.89
C SER A 5 -30.63 -44.89 22.41
N ALA A 6 -31.02 -43.75 22.98
CA ALA A 6 -30.40 -42.45 22.80
C ALA A 6 -28.96 -42.41 23.35
N LEU A 7 -28.06 -41.76 22.62
CA LEU A 7 -26.73 -41.39 23.12
C LEU A 7 -26.73 -39.91 23.57
N PRO A 8 -26.14 -39.60 24.74
CA PRO A 8 -26.30 -38.33 25.42
C PRO A 8 -25.37 -37.23 24.89
N LEU A 9 -25.80 -35.98 25.08
CA LEU A 9 -24.94 -34.80 25.05
C LEU A 9 -23.70 -35.00 25.94
N SER A 10 -22.52 -34.69 25.43
CA SER A 10 -21.34 -34.44 26.28
C SER A 10 -20.53 -33.27 25.73
N GLY A 11 -20.93 -32.06 26.12
CA GLY A 11 -20.04 -30.91 26.21
C GLY A 11 -19.04 -31.13 27.35
N VAL A 12 -18.02 -31.98 27.15
CA VAL A 12 -16.85 -32.10 28.04
C VAL A 12 -15.65 -32.59 27.21
N LYS A 13 -14.85 -31.66 26.67
CA LYS A 13 -13.39 -31.80 26.40
C LYS A 13 -12.83 -30.57 25.67
N LEU A 14 -12.76 -29.43 26.37
CA LEU A 14 -11.82 -28.36 25.98
C LEU A 14 -11.02 -27.81 27.18
N ALA A 15 -11.50 -28.01 28.42
CA ALA A 15 -10.80 -27.54 29.61
C ALA A 15 -9.57 -28.41 29.97
N THR A 16 -9.61 -29.73 29.72
CA THR A 16 -8.54 -30.65 30.12
C THR A 16 -7.30 -30.59 29.21
N THR A 17 -7.46 -30.18 27.95
CA THR A 17 -6.36 -30.03 26.97
C THR A 17 -5.48 -28.81 27.23
N SER A 18 -6.03 -27.74 27.83
CA SER A 18 -5.25 -26.53 28.10
C SER A 18 -4.28 -26.68 29.27
N GLN A 19 -4.69 -27.35 30.35
CA GLN A 19 -3.85 -27.47 31.56
C GLN A 19 -2.62 -28.34 31.30
N ALA A 20 -2.83 -29.53 30.73
CA ALA A 20 -1.73 -30.43 30.36
C ALA A 20 -0.77 -29.77 29.35
N TYR A 21 -1.29 -28.97 28.41
CA TYR A 21 -0.45 -28.25 27.46
C TYR A 21 0.40 -27.15 28.12
N MET A 22 -0.14 -26.43 29.12
CA MET A 22 0.61 -25.40 29.87
C MET A 22 1.76 -25.95 30.72
N GLU A 23 1.72 -27.25 31.03
CA GLU A 23 2.71 -27.98 31.81
C GLU A 23 3.78 -28.67 30.94
N THR A 24 3.61 -28.65 29.62
CA THR A 24 4.61 -29.21 28.69
C THR A 24 5.97 -28.53 28.77
N LYS A 25 7.01 -29.27 28.38
CA LYS A 25 8.36 -28.71 28.24
C LYS A 25 8.39 -27.49 27.32
N ALA A 26 7.67 -27.53 26.19
CA ALA A 26 7.59 -26.41 25.24
C ALA A 26 6.99 -25.15 25.89
N ALA A 27 5.90 -25.28 26.66
CA ALA A 27 5.30 -24.15 27.37
C ALA A 27 6.24 -23.58 28.45
N ASN A 28 6.94 -24.45 29.19
CA ASN A 28 7.88 -24.03 30.22
C ASN A 28 9.14 -23.34 29.64
N ASP A 29 9.71 -23.88 28.56
CA ASP A 29 10.83 -23.28 27.85
C ASP A 29 10.45 -21.90 27.28
N THR A 30 9.23 -21.77 26.76
CA THR A 30 8.71 -20.48 26.25
C THR A 30 8.56 -19.44 27.37
N LYS A 31 8.07 -19.83 28.56
CA LYS A 31 7.99 -18.94 29.74
C LYS A 31 9.38 -18.48 30.21
N ALA A 32 10.37 -19.38 30.19
CA ALA A 32 11.74 -19.07 30.54
C ALA A 32 12.36 -18.08 29.53
N LEU A 33 12.19 -18.35 28.23
CA LEU A 33 12.63 -17.46 27.15
C LEU A 33 12.00 -16.06 27.26
N LEU A 34 10.70 -15.99 27.53
CA LEU A 34 9.99 -14.72 27.72
C LEU A 34 10.57 -13.90 28.88
N SER A 35 10.91 -14.58 29.98
CA SER A 35 11.51 -13.95 31.17
C SER A 35 12.92 -13.43 30.87
N GLU A 36 13.73 -14.22 30.16
CA GLU A 36 15.07 -13.84 29.72
C GLU A 36 15.05 -12.63 28.78
N LEU A 37 14.23 -12.69 27.73
CA LEU A 37 14.06 -11.59 26.78
C LEU A 37 13.55 -10.33 27.47
N SER A 38 12.63 -10.45 28.42
CA SER A 38 12.14 -9.31 29.20
C SER A 38 13.27 -8.62 29.98
N ARG A 39 14.23 -9.39 30.51
CA ARG A 39 15.40 -8.86 31.20
C ARG A 39 16.40 -8.22 30.22
N GLN A 40 16.70 -8.90 29.12
CA GLN A 40 17.63 -8.40 28.10
C GLN A 40 17.13 -7.11 27.45
N PHE A 41 15.87 -7.06 27.01
CA PHE A 41 15.29 -5.86 26.42
C PHE A 41 15.17 -4.71 27.42
N TYR A 42 15.02 -4.99 28.71
CA TYR A 42 15.07 -3.94 29.73
C TYR A 42 16.48 -3.35 29.83
N THR A 43 17.52 -4.18 29.87
CA THR A 43 18.93 -3.74 29.90
C THR A 43 19.29 -2.91 28.66
N LEU A 44 18.81 -3.33 27.49
CA LEU A 44 18.98 -2.62 26.22
C LEU A 44 18.10 -1.36 26.09
N ARG A 45 17.32 -1.02 27.14
CA ARG A 45 16.35 0.08 27.15
C ARG A 45 15.30 -0.01 26.04
N CYS A 46 15.06 -1.20 25.51
CA CYS A 46 14.01 -1.48 24.53
C CYS A 46 12.65 -1.63 25.20
N VAL A 47 12.55 -1.88 26.51
CA VAL A 47 11.29 -1.91 27.26
C VAL A 47 11.43 -1.14 28.57
N SER A 48 10.39 -0.40 28.96
CA SER A 48 10.37 0.35 30.22
C SER A 48 9.97 -0.56 31.38
N GLY A 49 10.43 -0.24 32.60
CA GLY A 49 10.36 -1.15 33.76
C GLY A 49 8.98 -1.76 34.02
N THR A 50 7.90 -1.02 33.82
CA THR A 50 6.52 -1.50 33.95
C THR A 50 5.65 -1.21 32.72
N GLY A 51 5.99 -0.27 31.85
CA GLY A 51 5.13 0.18 30.74
C GLY A 51 5.44 -0.52 29.43
N SER A 52 5.60 -1.84 29.38
CA SER A 52 5.87 -2.58 28.14
C SER A 52 5.41 -4.04 28.26
N SER A 53 5.14 -4.71 27.15
CA SER A 53 4.72 -6.12 27.15
C SER A 53 5.34 -6.92 26.02
N ILE A 54 5.61 -8.20 26.28
CA ILE A 54 6.12 -9.15 25.30
C ILE A 54 5.15 -10.34 25.27
N ALA A 55 4.78 -10.79 24.07
CA ALA A 55 3.96 -11.98 23.85
C ALA A 55 4.66 -12.92 22.87
N ILE A 56 4.65 -14.22 23.15
CA ILE A 56 5.30 -15.26 22.34
C ILE A 56 4.36 -16.45 22.22
N LYS A 57 4.18 -16.99 21.01
CA LYS A 57 3.49 -18.28 20.82
C LYS A 57 4.36 -19.42 21.35
N VAL A 58 3.75 -20.32 22.11
CA VAL A 58 4.42 -21.54 22.58
C VAL A 58 4.86 -22.35 21.38
N HIS A 59 6.17 -22.53 21.24
CA HIS A 59 6.76 -23.17 20.09
C HIS A 59 6.70 -24.70 20.23
N ASP A 60 5.54 -25.27 19.91
CA ASP A 60 5.30 -26.70 19.93
C ASP A 60 4.99 -27.19 18.50
N HIS A 61 5.90 -27.96 17.91
CA HIS A 61 5.76 -28.48 16.55
C HIS A 61 4.61 -29.48 16.39
N SER A 62 4.14 -30.08 17.48
CA SER A 62 3.01 -31.01 17.46
C SER A 62 1.65 -30.31 17.37
N ILE A 63 1.61 -28.98 17.60
CA ILE A 63 0.39 -28.18 17.60
C ILE A 63 0.43 -27.16 16.45
N PRO A 64 -0.59 -27.12 15.58
CA PRO A 64 -0.68 -26.10 14.53
C PRO A 64 -0.55 -24.68 15.11
N ARG A 65 0.21 -23.80 14.44
CA ARG A 65 0.52 -22.44 14.92
C ARG A 65 -0.71 -21.55 15.22
N ARG A 66 -1.88 -21.88 14.65
CA ARG A 66 -3.16 -21.20 14.93
C ARG A 66 -3.83 -21.64 16.24
N GLN A 67 -3.37 -22.75 16.81
CA GLN A 67 -3.90 -23.38 18.02
C GLN A 67 -2.91 -23.35 19.20
N GLN A 68 -1.66 -22.93 18.96
CA GLN A 68 -0.65 -22.77 20.00
C GLN A 68 -1.05 -21.71 21.05
N LEU A 69 -0.69 -21.98 22.31
CA LEU A 69 -0.87 -21.05 23.43
C LEU A 69 0.03 -19.82 23.27
N ILE A 70 -0.30 -18.75 24.00
CA ILE A 70 0.48 -17.52 24.02
C ILE A 70 0.99 -17.28 25.45
N ALA A 71 2.29 -17.16 25.60
CA ALA A 71 2.94 -16.73 26.83
C ALA A 71 3.14 -15.22 26.80
N MET A 72 2.70 -14.49 27.83
CA MET A 72 2.72 -13.02 27.81
C MET A 72 3.17 -12.39 29.13
N SER A 73 3.96 -11.32 29.02
CA SER A 73 4.37 -10.46 30.12
C SER A 73 3.58 -9.14 30.09
N LEU A 74 2.75 -8.86 31.11
CA LEU A 74 1.87 -7.68 31.08
C LEU A 74 2.58 -6.37 31.45
N SER A 75 1.96 -5.26 31.02
CA SER A 75 2.29 -3.90 31.45
C SER A 75 1.91 -3.73 32.91
N GLY A 76 2.90 -3.57 33.79
CA GLY A 76 2.79 -3.53 35.25
C GLY A 76 3.77 -4.48 35.95
N VAL A 77 4.30 -5.47 35.23
CA VAL A 77 5.31 -6.40 35.76
C VAL A 77 6.71 -5.79 35.62
N LYS A 78 7.50 -5.79 36.72
CA LYS A 78 8.89 -5.33 36.73
C LYS A 78 9.76 -6.22 35.85
N LYS A 79 9.96 -5.85 34.58
CA LYS A 79 10.65 -6.68 33.56
C LYS A 79 12.06 -7.11 33.98
N ARG A 80 12.79 -6.26 34.71
CA ARG A 80 14.13 -6.55 35.26
C ARG A 80 14.16 -7.76 36.21
N ARG A 81 13.04 -8.09 36.87
CA ARG A 81 12.94 -9.14 37.89
C ARG A 81 11.89 -10.20 37.53
N MET A 82 11.54 -10.30 36.26
CA MET A 82 10.52 -11.24 35.80
C MET A 82 11.04 -12.68 35.91
N VAL A 83 10.25 -13.54 36.52
CA VAL A 83 10.48 -15.00 36.56
C VAL A 83 9.39 -15.74 35.79
N ARG A 84 9.60 -17.03 35.48
CA ARG A 84 8.67 -17.83 34.67
C ARG A 84 7.25 -17.85 35.25
N GLU A 85 7.13 -17.82 36.57
CA GLU A 85 5.87 -17.82 37.33
C GLU A 85 5.09 -16.50 37.19
N ASP A 86 5.73 -15.42 36.72
CA ASP A 86 5.10 -14.12 36.47
C ASP A 86 4.41 -14.04 35.09
N THR A 87 4.38 -15.16 34.35
CA THR A 87 3.88 -15.23 32.97
C THR A 87 2.39 -15.54 32.94
N TYR A 88 1.65 -14.78 32.13
CA TYR A 88 0.27 -15.10 31.78
C TYR A 88 0.25 -16.09 30.62
N MET A 89 -0.60 -17.10 30.70
CA MET A 89 -0.87 -18.02 29.59
C MET A 89 -2.24 -17.71 29.01
N LEU A 90 -2.30 -17.56 27.69
CA LEU A 90 -3.52 -17.27 26.96
C LEU A 90 -3.77 -18.34 25.90
N SER A 91 -5.04 -18.53 25.57
CA SER A 91 -5.45 -19.34 24.42
C SER A 91 -5.03 -18.67 23.12
N SER A 92 -5.04 -19.40 22.01
CA SER A 92 -4.81 -18.82 20.69
C SER A 92 -5.83 -17.73 20.32
N GLY A 93 -7.02 -17.80 20.93
CA GLY A 93 -8.07 -16.78 20.81
C GLY A 93 -7.81 -15.49 21.60
N GLY A 94 -6.87 -15.52 22.56
CA GLY A 94 -6.50 -14.41 23.43
C GLY A 94 -7.17 -14.43 24.82
N SER A 95 -7.91 -15.48 25.17
CA SER A 95 -8.52 -15.63 26.50
C SER A 95 -7.47 -16.05 27.53
N ILE A 96 -7.50 -15.47 28.73
CA ILE A 96 -6.56 -15.81 29.80
C ILE A 96 -6.89 -17.21 30.34
N LEU A 97 -5.92 -18.13 30.29
CA LEU A 97 -6.03 -19.50 30.81
C LEU A 97 -5.33 -19.65 32.16
N HIS A 98 -4.24 -18.91 32.37
CA HIS A 98 -3.51 -18.87 33.65
C HIS A 98 -3.00 -17.45 33.94
N SER A 99 -3.13 -17.04 35.19
CA SER A 99 -2.60 -15.78 35.72
C SER A 99 -1.59 -16.04 36.82
N PRO A 100 -0.51 -15.24 36.90
CA PRO A 100 0.48 -15.36 37.98
C PRO A 100 -0.15 -15.06 39.35
N PRO A 101 0.37 -15.66 40.43
CA PRO A 101 -0.12 -15.42 41.77
C PRO A 101 0.11 -13.94 42.18
N PRO A 102 -0.82 -13.35 42.96
CA PRO A 102 -0.69 -11.96 43.41
C PRO A 102 0.54 -11.80 44.31
N LYS A 103 1.40 -10.83 44.02
CA LYS A 103 2.57 -10.49 44.84
C LYS A 103 2.18 -9.53 45.97
N PRO A 104 2.80 -9.63 47.17
CA PRO A 104 2.37 -8.93 48.38
C PRO A 104 2.60 -7.40 48.42
N PHE A 105 3.10 -6.77 47.36
CA PHE A 105 3.30 -5.32 47.31
C PHE A 105 2.38 -4.66 46.28
N SER A 106 1.61 -3.68 46.76
CA SER A 106 0.49 -3.01 46.10
C SER A 106 0.89 -2.15 44.90
N HIS A 107 0.12 -2.24 43.81
CA HIS A 107 -0.96 -1.29 43.47
C HIS A 107 -1.53 -1.67 42.09
N LYS A 108 -2.83 -2.05 42.09
CA LYS A 108 -3.66 -2.44 40.94
C LYS A 108 -3.16 -3.68 40.16
N LEU A 109 -4.08 -4.58 39.83
CA LEU A 109 -3.81 -5.61 38.83
C LEU A 109 -3.31 -4.94 37.54
N PRO A 110 -2.25 -5.45 36.90
CA PRO A 110 -1.79 -4.95 35.60
C PRO A 110 -2.97 -4.90 34.62
N ASN A 111 -3.38 -3.70 34.19
CA ASN A 111 -4.55 -3.56 33.33
C ASN A 111 -4.37 -4.38 32.05
N CYS A 112 -5.39 -5.17 31.74
CA CYS A 112 -5.41 -6.01 30.56
C CYS A 112 -5.67 -5.16 29.30
N PHE A 113 -4.74 -4.28 28.88
CA PHE A 113 -4.96 -3.46 27.68
C PHE A 113 -5.33 -4.32 26.46
N ASP A 114 -6.41 -3.94 25.77
CA ASP A 114 -7.17 -4.67 24.73
C ASP A 114 -6.42 -4.99 23.42
N SER A 115 -5.13 -4.67 23.32
CA SER A 115 -4.36 -4.87 22.09
C SER A 115 -3.88 -6.31 21.85
N ARG A 116 -4.22 -7.26 22.73
CA ARG A 116 -3.49 -8.53 22.89
C ARG A 116 -3.78 -9.58 21.82
N PRO A 117 -5.04 -9.82 21.39
CA PRO A 117 -5.30 -10.80 20.35
C PRO A 117 -5.04 -10.24 18.95
N LEU A 118 -5.07 -8.91 18.77
CA LEU A 118 -5.08 -8.28 17.45
C LEU A 118 -3.78 -8.54 16.68
N PHE A 119 -2.62 -8.25 17.28
CA PHE A 119 -1.33 -8.37 16.58
C PHE A 119 -0.96 -9.82 16.24
N MET A 120 -1.29 -10.77 17.12
CA MET A 120 -1.02 -12.19 16.89
C MET A 120 -1.94 -12.79 15.82
N LYS A 121 -3.16 -12.25 15.67
CA LYS A 121 -4.13 -12.67 14.64
C LYS A 121 -3.88 -12.01 13.29
N MET A 122 -3.61 -10.71 13.25
CA MET A 122 -3.54 -9.92 12.01
C MET A 122 -2.31 -10.22 11.14
N ARG A 123 -1.21 -10.75 11.69
CA ARG A 123 0.05 -10.94 10.94
C ARG A 123 0.69 -12.32 11.08
N ASN A 124 -0.02 -13.28 11.67
CA ASN A 124 0.52 -14.61 11.99
C ASN A 124 1.90 -14.57 12.71
N ALA A 125 2.10 -13.54 13.54
CA ALA A 125 3.38 -13.30 14.21
C ALA A 125 3.70 -14.40 15.24
N GLY A 126 4.98 -14.73 15.38
CA GLY A 126 5.47 -15.69 16.40
C GLY A 126 5.73 -15.03 17.75
N ALA A 127 6.15 -13.77 17.73
CA ALA A 127 6.36 -12.94 18.92
C ALA A 127 5.99 -11.48 18.60
N VAL A 128 5.54 -10.76 19.63
CA VAL A 128 5.17 -9.34 19.55
C VAL A 128 5.75 -8.63 20.77
N ILE A 129 6.41 -7.49 20.54
CA ILE A 129 6.92 -6.61 21.59
C ILE A 129 6.18 -5.27 21.48
N HIS A 130 5.53 -4.89 22.56
CA HIS A 130 4.94 -3.57 22.72
C HIS A 130 5.81 -2.76 23.68
N SER A 131 6.40 -1.67 23.17
CA SER A 131 7.33 -0.84 23.92
C SER A 131 6.87 0.61 23.96
N HIS A 132 7.09 1.25 25.12
CA HIS A 132 6.97 2.69 25.31
C HIS A 132 8.33 3.35 25.58
N SER A 133 9.45 2.67 25.30
CA SER A 133 10.77 3.27 25.52
C SER A 133 11.08 4.32 24.45
N LYS A 134 11.73 5.41 24.88
CA LYS A 134 12.12 6.50 23.99
C LYS A 134 13.12 6.03 22.93
N GLU A 135 13.98 5.10 23.31
CA GLU A 135 14.96 4.46 22.44
C GLU A 135 14.29 3.63 21.35
N SER A 136 13.22 2.89 21.67
CA SER A 136 12.46 2.12 20.67
C SER A 136 11.76 3.05 19.67
N TYR A 137 11.22 4.17 20.15
CA TYR A 137 10.64 5.21 19.30
C TYR A 137 11.67 5.85 18.36
N LEU A 138 12.88 6.12 18.85
CA LEU A 138 13.96 6.68 18.04
C LEU A 138 14.47 5.67 16.99
N VAL A 139 14.50 4.38 17.32
CA VAL A 139 14.85 3.32 16.37
C VAL A 139 13.78 3.19 15.27
N THR A 140 12.48 3.32 15.60
CA THR A 140 11.43 3.34 14.57
C THR A 140 11.51 4.57 13.68
N GLN A 141 12.00 5.70 14.18
CA GLN A 141 12.25 6.89 13.35
C GLN A 141 13.50 6.77 12.47
N ARG A 142 14.52 6.02 12.90
CA ARG A 142 15.76 5.85 12.11
C ARG A 142 15.69 4.72 11.08
N ASN A 143 14.88 3.68 11.32
CA ASN A 143 14.75 2.53 10.41
C ASN A 143 13.42 2.54 9.65
N HIS A 144 13.19 3.59 8.85
CA HIS A 144 11.97 3.73 8.03
C HIS A 144 11.78 2.65 6.94
N HIS A 145 12.77 1.79 6.69
CA HIS A 145 12.74 0.81 5.60
C HIS A 145 12.54 -0.66 6.03
N GLN A 146 12.42 -0.97 7.32
CA GLN A 146 12.23 -2.37 7.77
C GLN A 146 11.09 -2.59 8.80
N GLY A 147 10.30 -1.58 9.14
CA GLY A 147 9.15 -1.72 10.04
C GLY A 147 7.93 -0.92 9.60
N GLN A 148 6.78 -1.58 9.42
CA GLN A 148 5.50 -0.90 9.23
C GLN A 148 5.07 -0.22 10.54
N ILE A 149 5.04 1.11 10.55
CA ILE A 149 4.46 1.91 11.65
C ILE A 149 2.97 2.10 11.35
N GLY A 150 2.11 1.36 12.06
CA GLY A 150 0.66 1.53 12.03
C GLY A 150 0.16 2.10 13.36
N SER A 151 -0.60 3.19 13.32
CA SER A 151 -1.36 3.66 14.49
C SER A 151 -2.59 2.78 14.64
N ILE A 152 -2.69 2.03 15.73
CA ILE A 152 -3.83 1.15 16.00
C ILE A 152 -4.86 1.92 16.81
N LYS A 153 -6.00 2.24 16.18
CA LYS A 153 -7.19 2.74 16.87
C LYS A 153 -7.73 1.63 17.78
N GLY A 154 -7.73 1.87 19.08
CA GLY A 154 -8.20 0.92 20.10
C GLY A 154 -7.80 1.22 21.54
N ILE A 155 -6.98 2.26 21.80
CA ILE A 155 -6.67 2.70 23.16
C ILE A 155 -7.56 3.90 23.50
N SER A 156 -8.73 3.66 24.11
CA SER A 156 -9.49 4.71 24.77
C SER A 156 -8.84 5.02 26.13
N SER A 157 -7.89 5.94 26.13
CA SER A 157 -7.45 6.57 27.38
C SER A 157 -8.39 7.73 27.69
N ASN A 158 -9.31 7.53 28.65
CA ASN A 158 -9.96 8.62 29.37
C ASN A 158 -8.88 9.43 30.12
N ILE A 159 -8.29 10.41 29.45
CA ILE A 159 -7.51 11.47 30.10
C ILE A 159 -8.19 12.77 29.74
N SER A 160 -9.05 13.22 30.66
CA SER A 160 -9.56 14.58 30.69
C SER A 160 -8.38 15.52 30.93
N VAL A 161 -7.99 16.29 29.92
CA VAL A 161 -7.27 17.55 30.13
C VAL A 161 -8.22 18.68 29.78
N LYS A 162 -8.77 19.32 30.81
CA LYS A 162 -9.41 20.64 30.69
C LYS A 162 -8.33 21.65 30.35
N ALA A 163 -8.37 22.19 29.14
CA ALA A 163 -7.80 23.50 28.83
C ALA A 163 -8.79 24.19 27.87
N GLY A 164 -9.32 25.33 28.31
CA GLY A 164 -10.33 26.07 27.58
C GLY A 164 -9.78 26.68 26.29
N ALA A 165 -10.57 26.61 25.23
CA ALA A 165 -10.46 27.50 24.09
C ALA A 165 -11.88 27.83 23.60
N ARG A 166 -12.09 29.11 23.36
CA ARG A 166 -13.34 29.76 22.97
C ARG A 166 -13.86 29.22 21.64
N GLY A 167 -15.17 29.32 21.46
CA GLY A 167 -15.92 28.77 20.33
C GLY A 167 -15.30 29.04 18.96
N LEU A 168 -15.20 27.97 18.18
CA LEU A 168 -15.20 27.98 16.74
C LEU A 168 -16.17 26.89 16.30
N ASP A 169 -17.08 27.25 15.40
CA ASP A 169 -18.10 26.37 14.84
C ASP A 169 -17.44 25.12 14.24
N ASN A 170 -17.68 23.99 14.91
CA ASN A 170 -17.13 22.70 14.55
C ASN A 170 -17.92 22.13 13.37
N LYS A 171 -17.73 22.70 12.17
CA LYS A 171 -17.90 21.90 10.94
C LYS A 171 -16.81 20.85 11.01
N ASN A 172 -17.19 19.61 11.31
CA ASN A 172 -16.33 18.43 11.39
C ASN A 172 -15.55 18.29 10.07
N GLN A 173 -14.38 18.94 9.96
CA GLN A 173 -13.58 18.95 8.75
C GLN A 173 -13.00 17.55 8.56
N TRP A 174 -13.53 16.85 7.56
CA TRP A 174 -13.02 15.56 7.13
C TRP A 174 -11.72 15.79 6.36
N PHE A 175 -10.62 15.20 6.81
CA PHE A 175 -9.34 15.21 6.12
C PHE A 175 -9.01 13.79 5.64
N PRO A 176 -8.80 13.59 4.33
CA PRO A 176 -8.37 12.29 3.82
C PRO A 176 -6.98 11.96 4.36
N ARG A 177 -6.73 10.67 4.64
CA ARG A 177 -5.38 10.20 4.97
C ARG A 177 -4.52 10.01 3.73
N CYS A 178 -5.18 9.65 2.63
CA CYS A 178 -4.56 9.42 1.34
C CYS A 178 -5.33 10.15 0.25
N ILE A 179 -4.61 10.71 -0.72
CA ILE A 179 -5.18 11.23 -1.96
C ILE A 179 -4.61 10.41 -3.11
N VAL A 180 -5.50 9.89 -3.96
CA VAL A 180 -5.13 9.24 -5.22
C VAL A 180 -5.52 10.19 -6.35
N LEU A 181 -4.58 10.51 -7.22
CA LEU A 181 -4.75 11.48 -8.29
C LEU A 181 -4.65 10.80 -9.64
N ASP A 182 -5.56 11.17 -10.53
CA ASP A 182 -5.40 10.95 -11.96
C ASP A 182 -4.37 11.91 -12.59
N ILE A 183 -3.93 11.62 -13.81
CA ILE A 183 -3.01 12.46 -14.59
C ILE A 183 -3.76 13.35 -15.56
N GLU A 184 -4.22 12.77 -16.67
CA GLU A 184 -4.84 13.46 -17.79
C GLU A 184 -6.11 14.16 -17.32
N GLY A 185 -6.26 15.46 -17.63
CA GLY A 185 -7.44 16.24 -17.25
C GLY A 185 -7.55 16.56 -15.76
N THR A 186 -6.59 16.14 -14.93
CA THR A 186 -6.64 16.29 -13.46
C THR A 186 -5.42 17.03 -12.90
N THR A 187 -4.22 16.45 -13.05
CA THR A 187 -2.95 17.11 -12.69
C THR A 187 -2.25 17.71 -13.90
N THR A 188 -2.49 17.15 -15.08
CA THR A 188 -1.82 17.49 -16.34
C THR A 188 -2.88 17.72 -17.44
N PRO A 189 -2.71 18.72 -18.33
CA PRO A 189 -3.62 18.92 -19.45
C PRO A 189 -3.73 17.68 -20.33
N ILE A 190 -4.94 17.35 -20.79
CA ILE A 190 -5.18 16.21 -21.69
C ILE A 190 -4.32 16.34 -22.96
N SER A 191 -4.26 17.55 -23.52
CA SER A 191 -3.46 17.87 -24.72
C SER A 191 -1.96 17.60 -24.54
N PHE A 192 -1.41 17.67 -23.33
CA PHE A 192 -0.01 17.34 -23.13
C PHE A 192 0.26 15.85 -23.39
N VAL A 193 -0.64 14.96 -22.98
CA VAL A 193 -0.45 13.53 -23.23
C VAL A 193 -0.73 13.20 -24.69
N THR A 194 -1.86 13.67 -25.24
CA THR A 194 -2.26 13.33 -26.60
C THR A 194 -1.40 14.00 -27.67
N ASP A 195 -1.09 15.27 -27.49
CA ASP A 195 -0.51 16.09 -28.56
C ASP A 195 1.01 16.21 -28.43
N VAL A 196 1.55 16.08 -27.22
CA VAL A 196 3.00 16.18 -26.97
C VAL A 196 3.62 14.81 -26.76
N LEU A 197 3.22 14.03 -25.76
CA LEU A 197 3.89 12.76 -25.44
C LEU A 197 3.74 11.72 -26.56
N PHE A 198 2.53 11.48 -27.07
CA PHE A 198 2.35 10.51 -28.16
C PHE A 198 2.98 10.97 -29.47
N SER A 199 2.88 12.26 -29.81
CA SER A 199 3.57 12.82 -30.98
C SER A 199 5.08 12.67 -30.85
N TYR A 200 5.66 12.96 -29.68
CA TYR A 200 7.10 12.81 -29.45
C TYR A 200 7.54 11.36 -29.64
N ALA A 201 6.78 10.38 -29.12
CA ALA A 201 7.10 8.98 -29.31
C ALA A 201 7.08 8.57 -30.79
N ARG A 202 6.07 9.02 -31.54
CA ARG A 202 5.96 8.79 -32.99
C ARG A 202 7.15 9.42 -33.73
N ASP A 203 7.46 10.67 -33.45
CA ASP A 203 8.44 11.44 -34.24
C ASP A 203 9.90 11.08 -33.87
N ASN A 204 10.12 10.41 -32.74
CA ASN A 204 11.47 10.09 -32.23
C ASN A 204 11.76 8.59 -32.08
N VAL A 205 10.83 7.70 -32.48
CA VAL A 205 11.06 6.24 -32.40
C VAL A 205 12.30 5.82 -33.18
N GLU A 206 12.50 6.32 -34.41
CA GLU A 206 13.67 5.99 -35.23
C GLU A 206 14.96 6.46 -34.56
N LYS A 207 15.01 7.74 -34.15
CA LYS A 207 16.16 8.32 -33.44
C LYS A 207 16.50 7.54 -32.17
N HIS A 208 15.50 7.18 -31.37
CA HIS A 208 15.70 6.37 -30.16
C HIS A 208 16.32 5.01 -30.51
N LEU A 209 15.71 4.28 -31.44
CA LEU A 209 16.19 2.96 -31.86
C LEU A 209 17.61 3.01 -32.40
N ILE A 210 17.97 4.00 -33.23
CA ILE A 210 19.34 4.16 -33.75
C ILE A 210 20.35 4.30 -32.61
N LEU A 211 20.03 5.14 -31.62
CA LEU A 211 20.88 5.46 -30.48
C LEU A 211 21.03 4.29 -29.51
N THR A 212 19.96 3.51 -29.30
CA THR A 212 19.92 2.49 -28.24
C THR A 212 19.88 1.05 -28.76
N TYR A 213 19.96 0.84 -30.07
CA TYR A 213 19.80 -0.48 -30.72
C TYR A 213 20.60 -1.58 -30.02
N GLU A 214 21.88 -1.35 -29.74
CA GLU A 214 22.78 -2.36 -29.16
C GLU A 214 22.53 -2.63 -27.67
N THR A 215 21.63 -1.88 -27.03
CA THR A 215 21.30 -2.08 -25.62
C THR A 215 20.36 -3.27 -25.45
N GLY A 216 20.55 -4.05 -24.38
CA GLY A 216 19.68 -5.19 -24.09
C GLY A 216 18.20 -4.80 -23.94
N GLU A 217 17.93 -3.63 -23.37
CA GLU A 217 16.56 -3.13 -23.17
C GLU A 217 15.85 -2.85 -24.50
N THR A 218 16.51 -2.18 -25.45
CA THR A 218 15.94 -1.96 -26.79
C THR A 218 15.81 -3.26 -27.57
N GLN A 219 16.74 -4.21 -27.41
CA GLN A 219 16.59 -5.53 -28.02
C GLN A 219 15.38 -6.30 -27.46
N ASP A 220 15.09 -6.17 -26.16
CA ASP A 220 13.92 -6.77 -25.56
C ASP A 220 12.60 -6.09 -25.99
N ASP A 221 12.61 -4.76 -26.18
CA ASP A 221 11.49 -4.03 -26.81
C ASP A 221 11.20 -4.53 -28.23
N ILE A 222 12.25 -4.66 -29.06
CA ILE A 222 12.13 -5.12 -30.45
C ILE A 222 11.58 -6.55 -30.49
N LYS A 223 12.08 -7.46 -29.62
CA LYS A 223 11.56 -8.83 -29.53
C LYS A 223 10.08 -8.85 -29.15
N LEU A 224 9.69 -8.06 -28.14
CA LEU A 224 8.31 -8.00 -27.69
C LEU A 224 7.37 -7.44 -28.78
N LEU A 225 7.82 -6.40 -29.50
CA LEU A 225 7.11 -5.86 -30.66
C LEU A 225 7.03 -6.85 -31.82
N ARG A 226 8.10 -7.60 -32.09
CA ARG A 226 8.12 -8.64 -33.12
C ARG A 226 7.06 -9.71 -32.84
N SER A 227 6.99 -10.25 -31.63
CA SER A 227 5.96 -11.21 -31.25
C SER A 227 4.54 -10.63 -31.36
N GLN A 228 4.34 -9.37 -30.96
CA GLN A 228 3.05 -8.71 -31.12
C GLN A 228 2.64 -8.55 -32.58
N VAL A 229 3.58 -8.18 -33.45
CA VAL A 229 3.36 -7.98 -34.88
C VAL A 229 3.09 -9.32 -35.58
N GLU A 230 3.76 -10.40 -35.19
CA GLU A 230 3.45 -11.75 -35.67
C GLU A 230 1.99 -12.13 -35.38
N GLU A 231 1.52 -11.91 -34.15
CA GLU A 231 0.10 -12.12 -33.81
C GLU A 231 -0.85 -11.22 -34.62
N ASP A 232 -0.45 -9.96 -34.87
CA ASP A 232 -1.25 -9.00 -35.63
C ASP A 232 -1.37 -9.43 -37.10
N LEU A 233 -0.30 -9.96 -37.68
CA LEU A 233 -0.29 -10.52 -39.04
C LEU A 233 -1.20 -11.74 -39.14
N GLU A 234 -1.14 -12.66 -38.16
CA GLU A 234 -2.02 -13.83 -38.10
C GLU A 234 -3.50 -13.43 -38.01
N LYS A 235 -3.81 -12.35 -37.28
CA LYS A 235 -5.16 -11.80 -37.12
C LYS A 235 -5.58 -10.90 -38.29
N GLY A 236 -4.72 -10.65 -39.26
CA GLY A 236 -5.00 -9.78 -40.41
C GLY A 236 -5.21 -8.30 -40.05
N VAL A 237 -4.53 -7.82 -39.01
CA VAL A 237 -4.60 -6.40 -38.61
C VAL A 237 -4.03 -5.52 -39.72
N ALA A 238 -4.85 -4.59 -40.21
CA ALA A 238 -4.44 -3.68 -41.28
C ALA A 238 -3.24 -2.81 -40.88
N GLY A 239 -2.22 -2.78 -41.74
CA GLY A 239 -1.01 -1.97 -41.53
C GLY A 239 0.10 -2.66 -40.71
N ALA A 240 -0.09 -3.90 -40.26
CA ALA A 240 1.00 -4.69 -39.68
C ALA A 240 2.04 -5.06 -40.75
N VAL A 241 3.33 -4.88 -40.45
CA VAL A 241 4.45 -5.18 -41.35
C VAL A 241 5.41 -6.13 -40.63
N PRO A 242 5.84 -7.25 -41.19
CA PRO A 242 6.75 -8.18 -40.49
C PRO A 242 8.04 -7.48 -40.07
N ILE A 243 8.46 -7.68 -38.81
CA ILE A 243 9.74 -7.19 -38.30
C ILE A 243 10.81 -8.27 -38.57
N PRO A 244 11.85 -7.96 -39.38
CA PRO A 244 12.88 -8.94 -39.73
C PRO A 244 13.60 -9.53 -38.50
N PRO A 245 14.20 -10.74 -38.65
CA PRO A 245 15.07 -11.32 -37.62
C PRO A 245 16.33 -10.49 -37.42
N ASP A 246 17.00 -10.70 -36.28
CA ASP A 246 18.15 -9.87 -35.84
C ASP A 246 19.35 -9.93 -36.81
N ASN A 247 19.42 -10.94 -37.69
CA ASN A 247 20.48 -11.10 -38.70
C ASN A 247 20.19 -10.40 -40.05
N ALA A 248 19.02 -9.78 -40.23
CA ALA A 248 18.64 -9.08 -41.46
C ALA A 248 19.35 -7.72 -41.64
N GLY A 249 19.97 -7.20 -40.58
CA GLY A 249 20.62 -5.89 -40.58
C GLY A 249 19.86 -4.87 -39.74
N LYS A 250 20.61 -4.00 -39.06
CA LYS A 250 20.08 -3.03 -38.09
C LYS A 250 19.06 -2.08 -38.73
N GLU A 251 19.37 -1.56 -39.90
CA GLU A 251 18.56 -0.54 -40.58
C GLU A 251 17.20 -1.09 -41.01
N GLU A 252 17.15 -2.34 -41.48
CA GLU A 252 15.91 -3.00 -41.90
C GLU A 252 14.99 -3.28 -40.70
N VAL A 253 15.56 -3.74 -39.59
CA VAL A 253 14.82 -3.98 -38.34
C VAL A 253 14.25 -2.67 -37.82
N ILE A 254 15.05 -1.60 -37.76
CA ILE A 254 14.59 -0.29 -37.28
C ILE A 254 13.45 0.22 -38.16
N ALA A 255 13.60 0.21 -39.49
CA ALA A 255 12.57 0.69 -40.40
C ALA A 255 11.23 -0.05 -40.23
N ALA A 256 11.27 -1.38 -40.06
CA ALA A 256 10.07 -2.17 -39.81
C ALA A 256 9.42 -1.85 -38.46
N VAL A 257 10.23 -1.68 -37.39
CA VAL A 257 9.71 -1.30 -36.06
C VAL A 257 9.06 0.08 -36.11
N VAL A 258 9.71 1.07 -36.76
CA VAL A 258 9.17 2.42 -36.93
C VAL A 258 7.81 2.38 -37.62
N ALA A 259 7.70 1.70 -38.76
CA ALA A 259 6.44 1.59 -39.51
C ALA A 259 5.29 1.00 -38.67
N ASN A 260 5.56 -0.06 -37.90
CA ASN A 260 4.57 -0.65 -37.02
C ASN A 260 4.19 0.28 -35.87
N VAL A 261 5.15 0.91 -35.21
CA VAL A 261 4.91 1.82 -34.09
C VAL A 261 4.07 3.03 -34.53
N GLU A 262 4.40 3.65 -35.66
CA GLU A 262 3.61 4.75 -36.22
C GLU A 262 2.17 4.32 -36.54
N GLY A 263 2.01 3.15 -37.18
CA GLY A 263 0.70 2.58 -37.48
C GLY A 263 -0.12 2.29 -36.21
N MET A 264 0.51 1.73 -35.19
CA MET A 264 -0.14 1.43 -33.90
C MET A 264 -0.55 2.69 -33.15
N ILE A 265 0.29 3.73 -33.13
CA ILE A 265 -0.03 5.03 -32.52
C ILE A 265 -1.17 5.70 -33.28
N LYS A 266 -1.12 5.72 -34.62
CA LYS A 266 -2.17 6.31 -35.46
C LYS A 266 -3.53 5.63 -35.26
N ALA A 267 -3.54 4.35 -34.95
CA ALA A 267 -4.74 3.57 -34.68
C ALA A 267 -5.15 3.53 -33.19
N ASP A 268 -4.53 4.35 -32.31
CA ASP A 268 -4.76 4.37 -30.85
C ASP A 268 -4.73 2.95 -30.22
N ARG A 269 -3.80 2.11 -30.66
CA ARG A 269 -3.73 0.72 -30.19
C ARG A 269 -3.08 0.66 -28.81
N LYS A 270 -3.81 0.14 -27.83
CA LYS A 270 -3.39 0.08 -26.41
C LYS A 270 -2.68 -1.24 -26.09
N ILE A 271 -1.49 -1.43 -26.65
CA ILE A 271 -0.74 -2.68 -26.56
C ILE A 271 0.42 -2.58 -25.57
N THR A 272 0.69 -3.65 -24.83
CA THR A 272 1.80 -3.72 -23.86
C THR A 272 3.16 -3.45 -24.51
N ALA A 273 3.44 -4.10 -25.65
CA ALA A 273 4.69 -3.93 -26.39
C ALA A 273 4.96 -2.47 -26.79
N LEU A 274 3.93 -1.79 -27.34
CA LEU A 274 4.01 -0.39 -27.70
C LEU A 274 4.24 0.51 -26.47
N LYS A 275 3.49 0.29 -25.39
CA LYS A 275 3.61 1.09 -24.16
C LYS A 275 4.98 0.99 -23.52
N GLN A 276 5.62 -0.18 -23.60
CA GLN A 276 6.98 -0.38 -23.09
C GLN A 276 7.98 0.50 -23.86
N LEU A 277 8.01 0.36 -25.19
CA LEU A 277 8.89 1.16 -26.03
C LEU A 277 8.62 2.67 -25.90
N GLN A 278 7.35 3.09 -25.87
CA GLN A 278 6.98 4.50 -25.64
C GLN A 278 7.58 5.03 -24.32
N GLY A 279 7.53 4.24 -23.25
CA GLY A 279 8.16 4.58 -21.97
C GLY A 279 9.67 4.83 -22.09
N HIS A 280 10.38 4.02 -22.88
CA HIS A 280 11.81 4.16 -23.11
C HIS A 280 12.14 5.36 -24.01
N ILE A 281 11.35 5.60 -25.07
CA ILE A 281 11.49 6.78 -25.93
C ILE A 281 11.29 8.06 -25.11
N TRP A 282 10.24 8.11 -24.27
CA TRP A 282 10.03 9.24 -23.37
C TRP A 282 11.20 9.41 -22.41
N ARG A 283 11.73 8.33 -21.83
CA ARG A 283 12.91 8.43 -20.94
C ARG A 283 14.10 9.06 -21.66
N THR A 284 14.32 8.75 -22.94
CA THR A 284 15.33 9.44 -23.75
C THR A 284 15.03 10.92 -23.89
N GLY A 285 13.80 11.30 -24.24
CA GLY A 285 13.42 12.72 -24.38
C GLY A 285 13.52 13.52 -23.08
N PHE A 286 13.05 12.97 -21.97
CA PHE A 286 13.16 13.58 -20.64
C PHE A 286 14.62 13.70 -20.19
N SER A 287 15.46 12.69 -20.43
CA SER A 287 16.89 12.73 -20.09
C SER A 287 17.67 13.71 -20.98
N GLY A 288 17.27 13.85 -22.25
CA GLY A 288 17.86 14.76 -23.23
C GLY A 288 17.41 16.22 -23.11
N ASN A 289 16.50 16.54 -22.18
CA ASN A 289 15.85 17.87 -22.09
C ASN A 289 15.01 18.25 -23.33
N GLU A 290 14.56 17.26 -24.10
CA GLU A 290 13.63 17.46 -25.22
C GLU A 290 12.17 17.39 -24.75
N LEU A 291 11.94 16.74 -23.60
CA LEU A 291 10.65 16.70 -22.90
C LEU A 291 10.78 17.29 -21.49
N GLU A 292 9.71 17.97 -21.09
CA GLU A 292 9.44 18.45 -19.74
C GLU A 292 7.99 18.14 -19.38
N GLY A 293 7.76 17.70 -18.16
CA GLY A 293 6.44 17.36 -17.64
C GLY A 293 5.64 18.63 -17.39
N VAL A 294 4.39 18.64 -17.86
CA VAL A 294 3.49 19.77 -17.62
C VAL A 294 2.44 19.37 -16.59
N VAL A 295 2.27 20.20 -15.57
CA VAL A 295 1.17 20.10 -14.60
C VAL A 295 0.47 21.46 -14.51
N PHE A 296 -0.79 21.48 -14.06
CA PHE A 296 -1.50 22.74 -13.79
C PHE A 296 -0.84 23.52 -12.65
N ASP A 297 -0.92 24.85 -12.70
CA ASP A 297 -0.19 25.77 -11.80
C ASP A 297 -0.51 25.56 -10.30
N ASP A 298 -1.71 25.08 -9.97
CA ASP A 298 -2.14 24.82 -8.58
C ASP A 298 -1.64 23.48 -8.02
N VAL A 299 -1.18 22.57 -8.88
CA VAL A 299 -0.78 21.21 -8.48
C VAL A 299 0.44 21.19 -7.55
N PRO A 300 1.56 21.88 -7.84
CA PRO A 300 2.74 21.84 -6.98
C PRO A 300 2.45 22.33 -5.56
N GLU A 301 1.74 23.47 -5.43
CA GLU A 301 1.41 24.05 -4.14
C GLU A 301 0.46 23.14 -3.34
N ALA A 302 -0.53 22.54 -4.00
CA ALA A 302 -1.42 21.57 -3.35
C ALA A 302 -0.67 20.32 -2.87
N LEU A 303 0.19 19.73 -3.70
CA LEU A 303 1.00 18.57 -3.33
C LEU A 303 1.89 18.87 -2.13
N GLU A 304 2.51 20.06 -2.11
CA GLU A 304 3.34 20.50 -0.99
C GLU A 304 2.53 20.68 0.30
N ARG A 305 1.37 21.35 0.23
CA ARG A 305 0.48 21.55 1.39
C ARG A 305 -0.01 20.21 1.97
N TRP A 306 -0.43 19.28 1.11
CA TRP A 306 -0.90 17.98 1.53
C TRP A 306 0.23 17.14 2.13
N HIS A 307 1.43 17.19 1.52
CA HIS A 307 2.62 16.54 2.06
C HIS A 307 2.99 17.07 3.46
N ALA A 308 3.01 18.39 3.64
CA ALA A 308 3.30 19.04 4.92
C ALA A 308 2.25 18.69 5.99
N SER A 309 1.02 18.42 5.57
CA SER A 309 -0.07 17.95 6.44
C SER A 309 -0.03 16.44 6.74
N GLY A 310 0.99 15.72 6.23
CA GLY A 310 1.16 14.28 6.45
C GLY A 310 0.26 13.39 5.58
N ILE A 311 -0.45 13.96 4.60
CA ILE A 311 -1.32 13.23 3.67
C ILE A 311 -0.43 12.50 2.66
N LYS A 312 -0.73 11.22 2.41
CA LYS A 312 -0.02 10.43 1.40
C LYS A 312 -0.67 10.58 0.04
N MET A 313 0.12 10.94 -0.97
CA MET A 313 -0.38 11.12 -2.33
C MET A 313 0.11 10.00 -3.23
N TYR A 314 -0.79 9.46 -4.05
CA TYR A 314 -0.49 8.43 -5.03
C TYR A 314 -1.03 8.85 -6.39
N ILE A 315 -0.41 8.36 -7.46
CA ILE A 315 -0.94 8.54 -8.82
C ILE A 315 -1.60 7.24 -9.27
N TYR A 316 -2.72 7.33 -9.98
CA TYR A 316 -3.32 6.21 -10.68
C TYR A 316 -3.72 6.62 -12.10
N SER A 317 -3.01 6.08 -13.09
CA SER A 317 -3.20 6.43 -14.51
C SER A 317 -3.07 5.19 -15.41
N SER A 318 -3.62 5.26 -16.62
CA SER A 318 -3.45 4.22 -17.65
C SER A 318 -2.04 4.15 -18.23
N GLY A 319 -1.23 5.21 -18.07
CA GLY A 319 0.18 5.23 -18.42
C GLY A 319 0.99 4.33 -17.50
N SER A 320 2.08 3.75 -18.00
CA SER A 320 2.97 2.88 -17.21
C SER A 320 3.58 3.65 -16.04
N ARG A 321 3.89 2.97 -14.93
CA ARG A 321 4.60 3.62 -13.78
C ARG A 321 5.87 4.33 -14.19
N LEU A 322 6.59 3.84 -15.21
CA LEU A 322 7.76 4.52 -15.77
C LEU A 322 7.37 5.90 -16.33
N ALA A 323 6.35 5.96 -17.20
CA ALA A 323 5.87 7.21 -17.78
C ALA A 323 5.41 8.20 -16.69
N GLN A 324 4.66 7.73 -15.70
CA GLN A 324 4.23 8.57 -14.58
C GLN A 324 5.42 9.17 -13.82
N ARG A 325 6.46 8.36 -13.54
CA ARG A 325 7.69 8.82 -12.88
C ARG A 325 8.50 9.81 -13.72
N LEU A 326 8.42 9.73 -15.04
CA LEU A 326 9.06 10.69 -15.94
C LEU A 326 8.34 12.03 -15.91
N ILE A 327 7.00 12.01 -16.06
CA ILE A 327 6.16 13.22 -16.03
C ILE A 327 6.40 14.01 -14.74
N PHE A 328 6.25 13.39 -13.57
CA PHE A 328 6.41 14.09 -12.29
C PHE A 328 7.87 14.31 -11.87
N GLY A 329 8.82 13.58 -12.50
CA GLY A 329 10.24 13.65 -12.14
C GLY A 329 10.96 14.85 -12.68
N LYS A 330 10.42 15.47 -13.73
CA LYS A 330 11.02 16.62 -14.39
C LYS A 330 9.93 17.51 -14.97
N THR A 331 9.26 18.23 -14.07
CA THR A 331 8.21 19.18 -14.46
C THR A 331 8.75 20.58 -14.64
N ASN A 332 7.93 21.47 -15.19
CA ASN A 332 8.14 22.92 -15.19
C ASN A 332 8.26 23.55 -13.78
N TYR A 333 8.02 22.77 -12.72
CA TYR A 333 8.22 23.14 -11.31
C TYR A 333 9.32 22.32 -10.61
N GLY A 334 10.14 21.60 -11.38
CA GLY A 334 11.15 20.68 -10.88
C GLY A 334 10.63 19.27 -10.59
N ASP A 335 11.32 18.52 -9.73
CA ASP A 335 10.93 17.15 -9.38
C ASP A 335 9.84 17.15 -8.31
N LEU A 336 8.61 16.80 -8.69
CA LEU A 336 7.45 16.71 -7.80
C LEU A 336 7.31 15.34 -7.13
N ARG A 337 8.10 14.34 -7.52
CA ARG A 337 8.03 12.98 -6.93
C ARG A 337 8.36 12.97 -5.45
N LYS A 338 9.08 13.98 -4.95
CA LYS A 338 9.35 14.17 -3.52
C LYS A 338 8.08 14.23 -2.66
N TYR A 339 6.95 14.66 -3.24
CA TYR A 339 5.66 14.69 -2.54
C TYR A 339 4.87 13.39 -2.69
N LEU A 340 5.14 12.60 -3.74
CA LEU A 340 4.39 11.39 -4.08
C LEU A 340 4.90 10.16 -3.31
N SER A 341 3.97 9.34 -2.84
CA SER A 341 4.24 8.12 -2.07
C SER A 341 4.24 6.85 -2.94
N GLY A 342 3.65 6.90 -4.13
CA GLY A 342 3.64 5.77 -5.06
C GLY A 342 2.85 6.01 -6.34
N PHE A 343 2.91 5.03 -7.23
CA PHE A 343 2.31 5.07 -8.57
C PHE A 343 1.58 3.75 -8.83
N PHE A 344 0.33 3.84 -9.27
CA PHE A 344 -0.49 2.74 -9.73
C PHE A 344 -0.75 2.89 -11.23
N ASP A 345 -0.72 1.78 -11.94
CA ASP A 345 -1.06 1.69 -13.35
C ASP A 345 -2.05 0.54 -13.58
N THR A 346 -2.34 0.21 -14.83
CA THR A 346 -3.32 -0.85 -15.16
C THR A 346 -2.93 -2.24 -14.67
N ALA A 347 -1.72 -2.43 -14.12
CA ALA A 347 -1.35 -3.68 -13.44
C ALA A 347 -2.17 -3.94 -12.18
N VAL A 348 -2.73 -2.88 -11.55
CA VAL A 348 -3.67 -3.01 -10.42
C VAL A 348 -5.11 -3.34 -10.89
N GLY A 349 -5.39 -3.15 -12.18
CA GLY A 349 -6.72 -3.28 -12.79
C GLY A 349 -7.13 -2.06 -13.62
N ASN A 350 -8.25 -2.17 -14.34
CA ASN A 350 -8.79 -1.08 -15.16
C ASN A 350 -9.38 0.04 -14.29
N LYS A 351 -9.16 1.30 -14.66
CA LYS A 351 -9.66 2.48 -13.91
C LYS A 351 -11.18 2.57 -13.84
N ARG A 352 -11.92 1.85 -14.69
CA ARG A 352 -13.39 1.81 -14.67
C ARG A 352 -13.95 0.64 -13.87
N GLU A 353 -13.10 -0.16 -13.24
CA GLU A 353 -13.49 -1.33 -12.46
C GLU A 353 -13.37 -1.06 -10.96
N THR A 354 -14.43 -1.37 -10.22
CA THR A 354 -14.47 -1.22 -8.76
C THR A 354 -13.35 -2.01 -8.06
N SER A 355 -13.00 -3.20 -8.57
CA SER A 355 -11.95 -4.07 -8.01
C SER A 355 -10.59 -3.38 -7.95
N SER A 356 -10.26 -2.54 -8.93
CA SER A 356 -8.99 -1.80 -8.96
C SER A 356 -8.84 -0.89 -7.75
N TYR A 357 -9.94 -0.23 -7.32
CA TYR A 357 -9.93 0.67 -6.17
C TYR A 357 -9.97 -0.07 -4.83
N VAL A 358 -10.53 -1.28 -4.80
CA VAL A 358 -10.40 -2.18 -3.64
C VAL A 358 -8.94 -2.56 -3.45
N GLU A 359 -8.27 -3.01 -4.52
CA GLU A 359 -6.85 -3.37 -4.49
C GLU A 359 -5.95 -2.17 -4.13
N ILE A 360 -6.25 -0.97 -4.67
CA ILE A 360 -5.55 0.26 -4.27
C ILE A 360 -5.72 0.52 -2.78
N SER A 361 -6.93 0.38 -2.24
CA SER A 361 -7.22 0.61 -0.82
C SER A 361 -6.42 -0.34 0.09
N GLU A 362 -6.34 -1.62 -0.29
CA GLU A 362 -5.54 -2.62 0.40
C GLU A 362 -4.03 -2.34 0.29
N SER A 363 -3.57 -1.98 -0.91
CA SER A 363 -2.17 -1.66 -1.20
C SER A 363 -1.66 -0.45 -0.41
N VAL A 364 -2.47 0.59 -0.26
CA VAL A 364 -2.09 1.78 0.55
C VAL A 364 -2.22 1.54 2.05
N GLY A 365 -2.95 0.49 2.46
CA GLY A 365 -3.07 0.07 3.85
C GLY A 365 -3.93 1.00 4.72
N VAL A 366 -5.03 1.53 4.18
CA VAL A 366 -6.04 2.25 4.96
C VAL A 366 -6.98 1.28 5.69
N ASP A 367 -7.55 1.70 6.81
CA ASP A 367 -8.50 0.87 7.57
C ASP A 367 -9.90 0.93 6.94
N SER A 368 -10.23 2.05 6.29
CA SER A 368 -11.47 2.24 5.53
C SER A 368 -11.17 2.88 4.18
N PRO A 369 -11.77 2.39 3.06
CA PRO A 369 -11.64 3.04 1.75
C PRO A 369 -12.09 4.51 1.76
N SER A 370 -12.99 4.88 2.67
CA SER A 370 -13.46 6.26 2.85
C SER A 370 -12.38 7.22 3.38
N GLU A 371 -11.21 6.72 3.82
CA GLU A 371 -10.04 7.53 4.17
C GLU A 371 -9.24 7.98 2.93
N ILE A 372 -9.61 7.50 1.74
CA ILE A 372 -9.01 7.86 0.45
C ILE A 372 -9.92 8.83 -0.29
N LEU A 373 -9.35 9.95 -0.74
CA LEU A 373 -9.96 10.82 -1.75
C LEU A 373 -9.36 10.48 -3.11
N PHE A 374 -10.19 10.08 -4.07
CA PHE A 374 -9.80 9.95 -5.47
C PHE A 374 -10.24 11.19 -6.26
N ILE A 375 -9.32 11.78 -7.03
CA ILE A 375 -9.59 12.92 -7.90
C ILE A 375 -9.32 12.51 -9.35
N THR A 376 -10.33 12.66 -10.20
CA THR A 376 -10.29 12.34 -11.65
C THR A 376 -11.22 13.28 -12.41
N ASP A 377 -11.00 13.49 -13.70
CA ASP A 377 -11.95 14.16 -14.60
C ASP A 377 -13.02 13.19 -15.16
N VAL A 378 -12.77 11.87 -15.09
CA VAL A 378 -13.61 10.86 -15.75
C VAL A 378 -14.71 10.35 -14.82
N CYS A 379 -15.97 10.63 -15.19
CA CYS A 379 -17.14 10.24 -14.39
C CYS A 379 -17.28 8.72 -14.18
N GLN A 380 -16.89 7.88 -15.15
CA GLN A 380 -16.93 6.42 -15.00
C GLN A 380 -15.94 5.91 -13.95
N GLU A 381 -14.75 6.51 -13.88
CA GLU A 381 -13.73 6.17 -12.87
C GLU A 381 -14.20 6.61 -11.48
N ALA A 382 -14.78 7.81 -11.38
CA ALA A 382 -15.41 8.30 -10.16
C ALA A 382 -16.50 7.36 -9.63
N LYS A 383 -17.36 6.84 -10.53
CA LYS A 383 -18.38 5.85 -10.16
C LYS A 383 -17.78 4.54 -9.62
N ALA A 384 -16.73 4.03 -10.27
CA ALA A 384 -16.03 2.83 -9.84
C ALA A 384 -15.35 3.01 -8.47
N ALA A 385 -14.65 4.12 -8.27
CA ALA A 385 -14.04 4.47 -6.99
C ALA A 385 -15.08 4.62 -5.86
N LYS A 386 -16.20 5.30 -6.15
CA LYS A 386 -17.29 5.47 -5.19
C LYS A 386 -17.93 4.14 -4.81
N ALA A 387 -18.11 3.23 -5.77
CA ALA A 387 -18.62 1.89 -5.52
C ALA A 387 -17.68 1.05 -4.64
N ALA A 388 -16.37 1.31 -4.65
CA ALA A 388 -15.38 0.70 -3.76
C ALA A 388 -15.33 1.37 -2.37
N GLY A 389 -16.12 2.42 -2.14
CA GLY A 389 -16.22 3.11 -0.85
C GLY A 389 -15.28 4.31 -0.68
N LEU A 390 -14.56 4.71 -1.72
CA LEU A 390 -13.69 5.89 -1.67
C LEU A 390 -14.53 7.17 -1.65
N GLN A 391 -13.94 8.26 -1.13
CA GLN A 391 -14.42 9.60 -1.43
C GLN A 391 -13.90 10.03 -2.80
N VAL A 392 -14.67 10.85 -3.49
CA VAL A 392 -14.40 11.20 -4.89
C VAL A 392 -14.71 12.66 -5.14
N ALA A 393 -13.80 13.34 -5.85
CA ALA A 393 -14.02 14.65 -6.43
C ALA A 393 -13.73 14.61 -7.93
N ILE A 394 -14.55 15.30 -8.73
CA ILE A 394 -14.34 15.44 -10.16
C ILE A 394 -13.51 16.70 -10.43
N SER A 395 -12.39 16.55 -11.13
CA SER A 395 -11.59 17.68 -11.60
C SER A 395 -12.16 18.26 -12.89
N ILE A 396 -12.44 19.55 -12.89
CA ILE A 396 -12.86 20.31 -14.05
C ILE A 396 -11.69 21.20 -14.48
N ARG A 397 -11.04 20.82 -15.58
CA ARG A 397 -9.90 21.54 -16.15
C ARG A 397 -10.20 21.98 -17.59
N PRO A 398 -9.49 23.02 -18.10
CA PRO A 398 -9.57 23.39 -19.50
C PRO A 398 -9.26 22.20 -20.41
N GLY A 399 -10.15 21.92 -21.37
CA GLY A 399 -10.02 20.81 -22.32
C GLY A 399 -10.73 19.51 -21.90
N ASN A 400 -11.23 19.40 -20.67
CA ASN A 400 -12.00 18.23 -20.24
C ASN A 400 -13.33 18.14 -21.01
N GLY A 401 -13.78 16.92 -21.27
CA GLY A 401 -15.08 16.67 -21.91
C GLY A 401 -16.26 17.08 -21.02
N PRO A 402 -17.47 17.23 -21.60
CA PRO A 402 -18.66 17.57 -20.84
C PRO A 402 -19.00 16.45 -19.83
N LEU A 403 -19.38 16.86 -18.62
CA LEU A 403 -19.86 15.93 -17.60
C LEU A 403 -21.35 15.63 -17.80
N PRO A 404 -21.82 14.40 -17.48
CA PRO A 404 -23.25 14.11 -17.47
C PRO A 404 -24.00 14.97 -16.46
N ASP A 405 -25.20 15.43 -16.82
CA ASP A 405 -26.08 16.15 -15.90
C ASP A 405 -26.34 15.33 -14.64
N ASN A 406 -26.38 16.01 -13.48
CA ASN A 406 -26.66 15.41 -12.17
C ASN A 406 -25.77 14.20 -11.83
N HIS A 407 -24.49 14.21 -12.22
CA HIS A 407 -23.55 13.14 -11.91
C HIS A 407 -23.36 12.86 -10.40
N GLY A 408 -23.74 13.80 -9.53
CA GLY A 408 -23.84 13.58 -8.08
C GLY A 408 -22.51 13.55 -7.31
N PHE A 409 -21.42 14.03 -7.92
CA PHE A 409 -20.10 14.13 -7.30
C PHE A 409 -19.76 15.59 -7.00
N GLN A 410 -18.95 15.83 -5.97
CA GLN A 410 -18.32 17.13 -5.79
C GLN A 410 -17.41 17.42 -6.97
N THR A 411 -17.44 18.65 -7.47
CA THR A 411 -16.53 19.14 -8.51
C THR A 411 -15.53 20.12 -7.92
N ILE A 412 -14.31 20.12 -8.45
CA ILE A 412 -13.28 21.11 -8.14
C ILE A 412 -12.67 21.62 -9.44
N THR A 413 -12.37 22.90 -9.50
CA THR A 413 -11.66 23.56 -10.61
C THR A 413 -10.18 23.78 -10.31
N SER A 414 -9.82 23.74 -9.03
CA SER A 414 -8.46 23.84 -8.51
C SER A 414 -8.26 22.93 -7.30
N PHE A 415 -7.05 22.41 -7.13
CA PHE A 415 -6.66 21.65 -5.95
C PHE A 415 -6.54 22.52 -4.69
N SER A 416 -6.61 23.85 -4.82
CA SER A 416 -6.76 24.76 -3.66
C SER A 416 -8.10 24.60 -2.93
N GLU A 417 -9.09 23.97 -3.56
CA GLU A 417 -10.42 23.72 -2.97
C GLU A 417 -10.45 22.51 -2.02
N ILE A 418 -9.33 21.77 -1.93
CA ILE A 418 -9.09 20.64 -1.04
C ILE A 418 -7.98 21.01 -0.04
#